data_AF-A0A800E8J7-F1
#
_entry.id   AF-A0A800E8J7-F1
#
_cell.length_a   1.000
_cell.length_b   1.000
_cell.length_c   1.000
_cell.angle_alpha   90.00
_cell.angle_beta   90.00
_cell.angle_gamma   90.00
#
_symmetry.space_group_name_H-M   'P 1'
#
loop_
_entity.id
_entity.type
_entity.pdbx_description
1 polymer ?
#
loop_
_entity_poly.entity_id
_entity_poly.type
_entity_poly.pdbx_seq_one_letter_code
_entity_poly.pdbx_strand_id
1 'polypeptide(L)'
;LFIGVDTAIMHISAANDTPVLAFFGPSGANHWGPWDNDMMQSSYTQNNGFQIMGKHRVFSESRKCQPCGKDGCNGTKVSDCLMSLDIDIIKVNIQEMMNEKNS
;
A
#
# COMPACT_ATOMS: atom_id res chain seq x y z
N LEU A 1 1.58 -13.24 -3.96
CA LEU A 1 1.63 -11.79 -4.13
C LEU A 1 0.23 -11.34 -4.50
N PHE A 2 -0.39 -10.55 -3.65
CA PHE A 2 -1.60 -9.78 -3.93
C PHE A 2 -1.17 -8.36 -4.30
N ILE A 3 -1.82 -7.77 -5.30
CA ILE A 3 -1.57 -6.39 -5.75
C ILE A 3 -2.92 -5.69 -5.84
N GLY A 4 -3.09 -4.58 -5.13
CA GLY A 4 -4.39 -3.91 -5.08
C GLY A 4 -4.37 -2.62 -4.26
N VAL A 5 -5.56 -2.09 -3.99
CA VAL A 5 -5.75 -0.90 -3.14
C VAL A 5 -6.23 -1.30 -1.74
N ASP A 6 -6.27 -0.33 -0.83
CA ASP A 6 -6.83 -0.45 0.51
C ASP A 6 -8.28 -0.98 0.48
N THR A 7 -8.43 -2.28 0.75
CA THR A 7 -9.68 -3.04 0.68
C THR A 7 -9.66 -4.20 1.67
N ALA A 8 -10.83 -4.78 1.95
CA ALA A 8 -10.91 -6.00 2.76
C ALA A 8 -10.06 -7.16 2.18
N ILE A 9 -9.96 -7.28 0.86
CA ILE A 9 -9.18 -8.34 0.20
C ILE A 9 -7.67 -8.19 0.47
N MET A 10 -7.18 -6.95 0.57
CA MET A 10 -5.80 -6.66 0.97
C MET A 10 -5.51 -7.23 2.36
N HIS A 11 -6.40 -6.98 3.34
CA HIS A 11 -6.24 -7.49 4.70
C HIS A 11 -6.37 -9.02 4.79
N ILE A 12 -7.33 -9.61 4.07
CA ILE A 12 -7.48 -11.07 4.00
C ILE A 12 -6.22 -11.72 3.40
N SER A 13 -5.63 -11.10 2.38
CA SER A 13 -4.38 -11.58 1.78
C SER A 13 -3.23 -11.54 2.78
N ALA A 14 -3.07 -10.43 3.51
CA ALA A 14 -2.03 -10.29 4.53
C ALA A 14 -2.18 -11.32 5.66
N ALA A 15 -3.41 -11.50 6.17
CA ALA A 15 -3.72 -12.48 7.21
C ALA A 15 -3.39 -13.92 6.80
N ASN A 16 -3.49 -14.24 5.51
CA ASN A 16 -3.14 -15.54 4.94
C ASN A 16 -1.66 -15.64 4.50
N ASP A 17 -0.77 -14.83 5.07
CA ASP A 17 0.67 -14.80 4.76
C ASP A 17 1.00 -14.59 3.27
N THR A 18 0.08 -14.01 2.51
CA THR A 18 0.34 -13.66 1.12
C THR A 18 1.03 -12.30 1.07
N PRO A 19 2.23 -12.16 0.45
CA PRO A 19 2.86 -10.86 0.26
C PRO A 19 1.91 -9.88 -0.42
N VAL A 20 1.86 -8.64 0.05
CA VAL A 20 0.91 -7.60 -0.40
C VAL A 20 1.69 -6.42 -0.92
N LEU A 21 1.40 -6.00 -2.15
CA LEU A 21 1.75 -4.70 -2.69
C LEU A 21 0.46 -3.86 -2.74
N ALA A 22 0.33 -2.90 -1.83
CA ALA A 22 -0.89 -2.10 -1.69
C ALA A 22 -0.69 -0.63 -2.09
N PHE A 23 -1.68 -0.07 -2.78
CA PHE A 23 -1.70 1.33 -3.18
C PHE A 23 -2.69 2.13 -2.32
N PHE A 24 -2.18 3.21 -1.71
CA PHE A 24 -2.91 4.10 -0.81
C PHE A 24 -3.02 5.50 -1.43
N GLY A 25 -4.19 6.11 -1.23
CA GLY A 25 -4.54 7.40 -1.78
C GLY A 25 -5.15 8.30 -0.71
N PRO A 26 -6.48 8.43 -0.64
CA PRO A 26 -7.14 9.18 0.43
C PRO A 26 -7.00 8.57 1.83
N SER A 27 -6.91 7.25 1.94
CA SER A 27 -6.63 6.54 3.20
C SER A 27 -5.13 6.43 3.47
N GLY A 28 -4.75 6.21 4.73
CA GLY A 28 -3.35 6.14 5.18
C GLY A 28 -2.97 4.75 5.67
N ALA A 29 -1.81 4.26 5.21
CA ALA A 29 -1.26 2.97 5.64
C ALA A 29 -0.87 2.94 7.13
N ASN A 30 -0.63 4.10 7.75
CA ASN A 30 -0.41 4.20 9.18
C ASN A 30 -1.60 3.72 10.03
N HIS A 31 -2.82 3.74 9.47
CA HIS A 31 -4.02 3.21 10.12
C HIS A 31 -4.46 1.87 9.53
N TRP A 32 -4.32 1.70 8.21
CA TRP A 32 -4.95 0.61 7.45
C TRP A 32 -3.95 -0.26 6.69
N GLY A 33 -2.66 -0.13 6.95
CA GLY A 33 -1.64 -0.91 6.26
C GLY A 33 -1.80 -2.42 6.50
N PRO A 34 -1.44 -3.27 5.51
CA PRO A 34 -1.46 -4.72 5.68
C PRO A 34 -0.46 -5.15 6.76
N TRP A 35 -0.96 -5.88 7.76
CA TRP A 35 -0.18 -6.33 8.91
C TRP A 35 0.56 -7.64 8.59
N ASP A 36 1.87 -7.65 8.85
CA ASP A 36 2.68 -8.88 8.79
C ASP A 36 2.53 -9.69 10.07
N ASN A 37 2.16 -10.97 9.92
CA ASN A 37 1.94 -11.92 11.02
C ASN A 37 3.20 -12.14 11.90
N ASP A 38 4.39 -11.91 11.35
CA ASP A 38 5.67 -12.08 12.05
C ASP A 38 6.09 -10.84 12.86
N MET A 39 5.29 -9.76 12.82
CA MET A 39 5.60 -8.48 13.47
C MET A 39 4.66 -8.18 14.64
N MET A 40 5.22 -7.63 15.72
CA MET A 40 4.46 -7.18 16.91
C MET A 40 4.12 -5.70 16.91
N GLN A 41 4.73 -4.91 16.01
CA GLN A 41 4.52 -3.46 15.90
C GLN A 41 4.50 -3.05 14.43
N SER A 42 3.65 -2.07 14.11
CA SER A 42 3.59 -1.51 12.76
C SER A 42 4.83 -0.67 12.48
N SER A 43 5.41 -0.85 11.29
CA SER A 43 6.46 0.02 10.73
C SER A 43 5.90 1.12 9.82
N TYR A 44 4.57 1.17 9.62
CA TYR A 44 3.93 2.25 8.86
C TYR A 44 3.79 3.51 9.73
N THR A 45 4.88 4.26 9.89
CA THR A 45 4.92 5.46 10.74
C THR A 45 4.65 6.75 9.98
N GLN A 46 4.79 6.72 8.66
CA GLN A 46 4.63 7.89 7.81
C GLN A 46 3.19 7.99 7.29
N ASN A 47 2.73 9.24 7.12
CA ASN A 47 1.41 9.52 6.57
C ASN A 47 1.27 9.09 5.09
N ASN A 48 2.38 9.11 4.34
CA ASN A 48 2.39 8.82 2.92
C ASN A 48 3.79 8.37 2.46
N GLY A 49 3.95 8.15 1.15
CA GLY A 49 5.17 7.61 0.56
C GLY A 49 5.17 6.08 0.49
N PHE A 50 6.33 5.55 0.09
CA PHE A 50 6.62 4.13 0.08
C PHE A 50 7.05 3.65 1.47
N GLN A 51 6.43 2.58 1.96
CA GLN A 51 6.76 1.99 3.26
C GLN A 51 6.71 0.46 3.18
N ILE A 52 7.46 -0.21 4.06
CA ILE A 52 7.56 -1.67 4.12
C ILE A 52 7.28 -2.12 5.55
N MET A 53 6.50 -3.18 5.69
CA MET A 53 6.28 -3.91 6.93
C MET A 53 6.41 -5.40 6.65
N GLY A 54 7.53 -5.99 7.09
CA GLY A 54 7.86 -7.38 6.81
C GLY A 54 7.82 -7.69 5.30
N LYS A 55 6.98 -8.65 4.90
CA LYS A 55 6.76 -9.08 3.51
C LYS A 55 5.78 -8.20 2.72
N HIS A 56 5.19 -7.19 3.35
CA HIS A 56 4.25 -6.28 2.73
C HIS A 56 4.89 -4.94 2.37
N ARG A 57 4.48 -4.39 1.22
CA ARG A 57 4.92 -3.09 0.71
C ARG A 57 3.70 -2.22 0.43
N VAL A 58 3.76 -0.95 0.79
CA VAL A 58 2.69 0.03 0.51
C VAL A 58 3.25 1.21 -0.26
N PHE A 59 2.48 1.68 -1.24
CA PHE A 59 2.80 2.86 -2.05
C PHE A 59 1.71 3.90 -1.89
N SER A 60 2.11 5.13 -1.61
CA SER A 60 1.29 6.31 -1.78
C SER A 60 2.18 7.43 -2.29
N GLU A 61 1.62 8.37 -3.03
CA GLU A 61 2.34 9.59 -3.35
C GLU A 61 2.61 10.43 -2.10
N SER A 62 3.64 11.26 -2.15
CA SER A 62 3.97 12.19 -1.07
C SER A 62 3.28 13.55 -1.20
N ARG A 63 1.97 13.55 -1.52
CA ARG A 63 1.21 14.82 -1.58
C ARG A 63 0.92 15.34 -0.18
N LYS A 64 0.97 16.66 -0.01
CA LYS A 64 0.66 17.34 1.27
C LYS A 64 -0.73 17.02 1.83
N CYS A 65 -1.69 16.71 0.96
CA CYS A 65 -3.05 16.39 1.39
C CYS A 65 -3.22 14.93 1.83
N GLN A 66 -2.24 14.04 1.64
CA GLN A 66 -2.40 12.60 1.91
C GLN A 66 -1.93 12.23 3.33
N PRO A 67 -2.72 11.40 4.05
CA PRO A 67 -4.06 10.92 3.70
C PRO A 67 -5.10 12.03 3.92
N CYS A 68 -6.09 12.15 3.01
CA CYS A 68 -7.11 13.20 3.09
C CYS A 68 -8.46 12.74 3.65
N GLY A 69 -8.70 11.43 3.73
CA GLY A 69 -9.96 10.85 4.22
C GLY A 69 -11.19 11.14 3.34
N LYS A 70 -11.01 11.61 2.11
CA LYS A 70 -12.10 11.95 1.17
C LYS A 70 -12.44 10.78 0.26
N ASP A 71 -13.65 10.78 -0.30
CA ASP A 71 -14.10 9.82 -1.31
C ASP A 71 -13.46 10.01 -2.70
N GLY A 72 -12.63 11.05 -2.87
CA GLY A 72 -11.83 11.35 -4.05
C GLY A 72 -11.05 12.65 -3.88
N CYS A 73 -10.08 12.90 -4.75
CA CYS A 73 -9.38 14.18 -4.81
C CYS A 73 -10.38 15.28 -5.15
N ASN A 74 -10.41 16.33 -4.33
CA ASN A 74 -11.37 17.44 -4.44
C ASN A 74 -12.86 17.02 -4.40
N GLY A 75 -13.19 15.84 -3.84
CA GLY A 75 -14.59 15.34 -3.77
C GLY A 75 -15.15 14.86 -5.11
N THR A 76 -14.28 14.56 -6.07
CA THR A 76 -14.68 14.15 -7.43
C THR A 76 -15.02 12.66 -7.56
N LYS A 77 -14.85 11.88 -6.48
CA LYS A 77 -14.84 10.41 -6.48
C LYS A 77 -13.69 9.76 -7.26
N VAL A 78 -12.79 10.57 -7.82
CA VAL A 78 -11.56 10.11 -8.50
C VAL A 78 -10.38 10.46 -7.62
N SER A 79 -9.54 9.48 -7.31
CA SER A 79 -8.31 9.70 -6.55
C SER A 79 -7.14 9.95 -7.50
N ASP A 80 -6.91 11.21 -7.88
CA ASP A 80 -5.80 11.60 -8.76
C ASP A 80 -4.45 11.10 -8.23
N CYS A 81 -4.27 11.08 -6.90
CA CYS A 81 -3.08 10.55 -6.23
C CYS A 81 -2.82 9.05 -6.44
N LEU A 82 -3.85 8.27 -6.79
CA LEU A 82 -3.68 6.87 -7.23
C LEU A 82 -3.43 6.79 -8.74
N MET A 83 -4.09 7.66 -9.51
CA MET A 83 -3.99 7.65 -10.97
C MET A 83 -2.62 8.10 -11.50
N SER A 84 -1.86 8.87 -10.72
CA SER A 84 -0.53 9.35 -11.10
C SER A 84 0.63 8.53 -10.51
N LEU A 85 0.33 7.39 -9.86
CA LEU A 85 1.38 6.49 -9.38
C LEU A 85 2.29 6.04 -10.52
N ASP A 86 3.58 5.99 -10.23
CA ASP A 86 4.61 5.62 -11.19
C ASP A 86 4.59 4.10 -11.47
N ILE A 87 4.17 3.75 -12.68
CA ILE A 87 4.04 2.35 -13.10
C ILE A 87 5.39 1.61 -13.18
N ASP A 88 6.48 2.32 -13.42
CA ASP A 88 7.79 1.69 -13.53
C ASP A 88 8.33 1.32 -12.15
N ILE A 89 8.14 2.18 -11.15
CA ILE A 89 8.43 1.86 -9.74
C ILE A 89 7.58 0.67 -9.28
N ILE A 90 6.29 0.63 -9.67
CA ILE A 90 5.39 -0.49 -9.35
C ILE A 90 5.92 -1.80 -9.96
N LYS A 91 6.30 -1.80 -11.24
CA LYS A 91 6.83 -3.00 -11.92
C LYS A 91 8.10 -3.52 -11.25
N VAL A 92 9.03 -2.64 -10.87
CA VAL A 92 10.25 -3.01 -10.16
C VAL A 92 9.91 -3.75 -8.87
N ASN A 93 8.98 -3.21 -8.07
CA ASN A 93 8.58 -3.82 -6.80
C ASN A 93 7.88 -5.17 -7.00
N ILE A 94 7.06 -5.31 -8.04
CA ILE A 94 6.44 -6.60 -8.37
C ILE A 94 7.51 -7.65 -8.65
N GLN A 95 8.51 -7.33 -9.47
CA GLN A 95 9.59 -8.25 -9.81
C GLN A 95 10.41 -8.65 -8.57
N GLU A 96 10.80 -7.68 -7.74
CA GLU A 96 11.52 -7.93 -6.49
C GLU A 96 10.74 -8.87 -5.56
N MET A 97 9.48 -8.56 -5.28
CA MET A 97 8.63 -9.37 -4.39
C MET A 97 8.34 -10.77 -4.95
N MET A 98 8.27 -10.92 -6.28
CA MET A 98 8.13 -12.24 -6.90
C MET A 98 9.39 -13.09 -6.74
N ASN A 99 10.58 -12.49 -6.81
CA ASN A 99 11.85 -13.19 -6.61
C ASN A 99 12.06 -13.60 -5.15
N GLU A 100 11.69 -12.74 -4.19
CA GLU A 100 11.72 -13.04 -2.76
C GLU A 100 10.85 -14.26 -2.40
N LYS A 101 9.69 -14.43 -3.06
CA LYS A 101 8.79 -15.58 -2.81
C LYS A 101 9.36 -16.92 -3.29
N ASN A 102 10.23 -16.89 -4.31
CA ASN A 102 10.78 -18.10 -4.94
C ASN A 102 12.15 -18.51 -4.36
N SER A 103 12.64 -17.77 -3.37
CA SER A 103 13.92 -18.01 -2.67
C SER A 103 13.68 -18.70 -1.34
#